data_AF-W1Y769-F1
#
_entry.id   AF-W1Y769-F1
#
_cell.length_a   1.000
_cell.length_b   1.000
_cell.length_c   1.000
_cell.angle_alpha   90.00
_cell.angle_beta   90.00
_cell.angle_gamma   90.00
#
_symmetry.space_group_name_H-M   'P 1'
#
loop_
_entity.id
_entity.type
_entity.pdbx_description
1 polymer ?
#
loop_
_entity_poly.entity_id
_entity_poly.type
_entity_poly.pdbx_seq_one_letter_code
_entity_poly.pdbx_strand_id
1 'polypeptide(L)' 'MNDTTALWVCPVSNLAGVARHVLDVASVGIPGWRMVITCPAGPLANRLRDMNVEV' A
#
# COMPACT_ATOMS: atom_id res chain seq x y z
N MET A 1 -17.02 12.78 -5.22
CA MET A 1 -17.59 11.51 -4.72
C MET A 1 -16.72 11.07 -3.57
N ASN A 2 -17.29 10.69 -2.42
CA ASN A 2 -16.50 10.00 -1.39
C ASN A 2 -16.25 8.59 -1.92
N ASP A 3 -15.13 8.38 -2.61
CA ASP A 3 -14.74 7.03 -3.03
C ASP A 3 -14.49 6.18 -1.79
N THR A 4 -15.19 5.04 -1.71
CA THR A 4 -15.05 4.12 -0.59
C THR A 4 -13.59 3.69 -0.49
N THR A 5 -13.00 3.87 0.69
CA THR A 5 -11.58 3.68 0.90
C THR A 5 -11.31 2.29 1.47
N ALA A 6 -10.40 1.55 0.82
CA ALA A 6 -9.82 0.32 1.35
C ALA A 6 -8.49 0.66 2.05
N LEU A 7 -8.52 0.75 3.38
CA LEU A 7 -7.33 0.98 4.19
C LEU A 7 -6.60 -0.34 4.47
N TRP A 8 -5.38 -0.46 3.95
CA TRP A 8 -4.50 -1.61 4.16
C TRP A 8 -3.49 -1.33 5.26
N VAL A 9 -3.63 -2.00 6.40
CA VAL A 9 -2.73 -1.84 7.54
C VAL A 9 -1.64 -2.90 7.48
N CYS A 10 -0.38 -2.47 7.30
CA CYS A 10 0.77 -3.35 7.24
C CYS A 10 1.72 -3.08 8.41
N PRO A 11 2.00 -4.06 9.30
CA PRO A 11 2.81 -3.82 10.50
C PRO A 11 4.32 -3.84 10.24
N VAL A 12 4.77 -3.92 8.98
CA VAL A 12 6.20 -4.03 8.63
C VAL A 12 6.64 -2.89 7.72
N SER A 13 7.89 -2.48 7.85
CA SER A 13 8.54 -1.49 6.97
C SER A 13 9.55 -2.10 6.00
N ASN A 14 10.14 -3.25 6.35
CA ASN A 14 11.19 -3.89 5.56
C ASN A 14 10.63 -4.74 4.41
N LEU A 15 11.42 -4.88 3.34
CA LEU A 15 11.06 -5.68 2.18
C LEU A 15 11.28 -7.18 2.46
N ALA A 16 10.20 -7.93 2.55
CA ALA A 16 10.15 -9.38 2.70
C ALA A 16 8.83 -9.92 2.11
N GLY A 17 8.35 -11.07 2.58
CA GLY A 17 7.11 -11.69 2.08
C GLY A 17 5.87 -10.78 2.20
N VAL A 18 5.62 -10.23 3.39
CA VAL A 18 4.46 -9.36 3.63
C VAL A 18 4.51 -8.10 2.77
N ALA A 19 5.65 -7.40 2.76
CA ALA A 19 5.82 -6.20 1.96
C ALA A 19 5.66 -6.47 0.45
N ARG A 20 6.15 -7.62 -0.04
CA ARG A 20 5.98 -7.99 -1.45
C ARG A 20 4.52 -8.23 -1.82
N HIS A 21 3.76 -8.93 -0.97
CA HIS A 21 2.32 -9.07 -1.18
C HIS A 21 1.61 -7.71 -1.25
N VAL A 22 1.96 -6.77 -0.34
CA VAL A 22 1.42 -5.40 -0.37
C VAL A 22 1.77 -4.68 -1.67
N LEU A 23 3.01 -4.79 -2.15
CA LEU A 23 3.44 -4.18 -3.41
C LEU A 23 2.75 -4.80 -4.63
N ASP A 24 2.55 -6.13 -4.63
CA ASP A 24 1.85 -6.83 -5.71
C ASP A 24 0.40 -6.34 -5.81
N VAL A 25 -0.30 -6.23 -4.69
CA VAL A 25 -1.67 -5.68 -4.66
C VAL A 25 -1.69 -4.21 -5.06
N ALA A 26 -0.76 -3.41 -4.54
CA ALA A 26 -0.67 -1.99 -4.86
C ALA A 26 -0.39 -1.73 -6.35
N SER A 27 0.28 -2.67 -7.04
CA SER A 27 0.56 -2.59 -8.48
C SER A 27 -0.68 -2.76 -9.36
N VAL A 28 -1.73 -3.41 -8.85
CA VAL A 28 -2.97 -3.69 -9.60
C VAL A 28 -4.19 -2.94 -9.04
N GLY A 29 -4.12 -2.50 -7.79
CA GLY A 29 -5.22 -1.83 -7.09
C GLY A 29 -6.38 -2.76 -6.71
N ILE A 30 -7.46 -2.16 -6.20
CA ILE A 30 -8.70 -2.86 -5.84
C ILE A 30 -9.85 -2.23 -6.63
N PRO A 31 -10.44 -2.94 -7.61
CA PRO A 31 -11.47 -2.38 -8.47
C PRO A 31 -12.66 -1.81 -7.68
N GLY A 32 -13.00 -0.53 -7.95
CA GLY A 32 -14.09 0.17 -7.28
C GLY A 32 -13.74 0.79 -5.92
N TRP A 33 -12.47 0.76 -5.52
CA TRP A 33 -12.01 1.30 -4.23
C TRP A 33 -10.82 2.25 -4.40
N ARG A 34 -10.79 3.31 -3.61
CA ARG A 34 -9.56 4.08 -3.37
C ARG A 34 -8.71 3.29 -2.38
N MET A 35 -7.50 2.89 -2.78
CA MET A 35 -6.58 2.16 -1.93
C MET A 35 -5.65 3.13 -1.19
N VAL A 36 -5.58 2.99 0.14
CA VAL A 36 -4.63 3.71 1.01
C VAL A 36 -3.94 2.69 1.88
N ILE A 37 -2.63 2.80 2.07
CA ILE A 37 -1.85 1.89 2.89
C ILE A 37 -1.36 2.64 4.12
N THR A 38 -1.31 2.00 5.28
CA THR A 38 -0.60 2.53 6.44
C THR A 38 0.44 1.51 6.87
N CYS A 39 1.69 1.97 6.99
CA CYS A 39 2.81 1.15 7.44
C CYS A 39 3.87 2.01 8.14
N PRO A 40 4.73 1.40 8.98
CA PRO A 40 5.85 2.13 9.57
C PRO A 40 6.76 2.70 8.49
N ALA A 41 7.39 3.85 8.78
CA ALA A 41 8.35 4.46 7.87
C ALA A 41 9.48 3.47 7.51
N GLY A 42 9.90 3.48 6.24
CA GLY A 42 10.99 2.64 5.75
C GLY A 42 10.83 2.19 4.30
N PRO A 43 11.57 1.15 3.88
CA PRO A 43 11.65 0.71 2.49
C PRO A 43 10.30 0.46 1.79
N LEU A 44 9.33 -0.16 2.47
CA LEU A 44 8.00 -0.38 1.93
C LEU A 44 7.28 0.94 1.61
N ALA A 45 7.24 1.87 2.58
CA ALA A 45 6.59 3.17 2.39
C ALA A 45 7.23 3.97 1.25
N ASN A 46 8.55 3.93 1.11
CA ASN A 46 9.26 4.59 0.02
C ASN A 46 8.85 3.99 -1.33
N ARG A 47 8.87 2.66 -1.45
CA ARG A 47 8.51 1.98 -2.71
C ARG A 47 7.07 2.23 -3.12
N LEU A 48 6.15 2.29 -2.15
CA LEU A 48 4.74 2.62 -2.40
C LEU A 48 4.57 4.06 -2.90
N ARG A 49 5.31 5.02 -2.33
CA ARG A 49 5.31 6.41 -2.84
C ARG A 49 5.89 6.50 -4.24
N ASP A 50 6.95 5.75 -4.56
CA ASP A 50 7.49 5.67 -5.93
C ASP A 50 6.46 5.13 -6.94
N MET A 51 5.50 4.34 -6.47
CA MET A 51 4.38 3.81 -7.26
C MET A 51 3.16 4.74 -7.29
N ASN A 52 3.25 5.93 -6.68
CA ASN A 52 2.12 6.87 -6.49
C ASN A 52 0.97 6.28 -5.67
N VAL A 53 1.28 5.38 -4.74
CA VAL A 53 0.31 4.84 -3.79
C VAL A 53 0.31 5.70 -2.53
N GLU A 54 -0.87 5.99 -2.00
CA GLU A 54 -1.03 6.80 -0.80
C GLU A 54 -0.63 6.00 0.46
N VAL A 55 0.31 6.54 1.25
CA VAL A 55 0.90 5.91 2.45
C VAL A 55 1.09 6.88 3.61
#